data_AF-A0A924BC93-F1
#
_entry.id   AF-A0A924BC93-F1
#
_cell.length_a   1.000
_cell.length_b   1.000
_cell.length_c   1.000
_cell.angle_alpha   90.00
_cell.angle_beta   90.00
_cell.angle_gamma   90.00
#
_symmetry.space_group_name_H-M   'P 1'
#
loop_
_entity.id
_entity.type
_entity.pdbx_description
1 polymer ?
#
loop_
_entity_poly.entity_id
_entity_poly.type
_entity_poly.pdbx_seq_one_letter_code
_entity_poly.pdbx_strand_id
1 'polypeptide(L)'
;MKGIEEQLISAGLENLGPIERLSHWPRLLQESPLMQDFTPAEADILGSVMLRVRARPGQALIAEDDASDFMMLLLSGTVDVVKRKIGADVDAAEPGATTRLAVVKDGASLGEMSMLDGEPRYASCIALTEVEAAVLDRSGVARLIVSQPGVGAKLLVKITQLLAQRLRNTSNQVIRLLK
;
A
#
# COMPACT_ATOMS: atom_id res chain seq x y z
N MET A 1 20.72 2.92 -2.14
CA MET A 1 19.26 3.13 -2.03
C MET A 1 19.03 4.52 -1.49
N LYS A 2 18.20 5.33 -2.15
CA LYS A 2 17.69 6.58 -1.57
C LYS A 2 16.83 6.24 -0.36
N GLY A 3 16.80 7.09 0.67
CA GLY A 3 15.93 6.88 1.82
C GLY A 3 14.45 6.92 1.40
N ILE A 4 13.58 6.19 2.08
CA ILE A 4 12.14 6.19 1.81
C ILE A 4 11.56 7.62 1.77
N GLU A 5 12.02 8.50 2.66
CA GLU A 5 11.62 9.92 2.70
C GLU A 5 11.96 10.66 1.40
N GLU A 6 13.16 10.43 0.85
CA GLU A 6 13.57 11.05 -0.42
C GLU A 6 12.70 10.56 -1.59
N GLN A 7 12.34 9.26 -1.58
CA GLN A 7 11.45 8.70 -2.60
C GLN A 7 10.06 9.35 -2.52
N LEU A 8 9.48 9.44 -1.32
CA LEU A 8 8.16 10.04 -1.09
C LEU A 8 8.12 11.53 -1.47
N ILE A 9 9.17 12.28 -1.10
CA ILE A 9 9.30 13.70 -1.48
C ILE A 9 9.46 13.84 -3.00
N SER A 10 10.25 12.98 -3.64
CA SER A 10 10.42 13.00 -5.10
C SER A 10 9.13 12.69 -5.86
N ALA A 11 8.23 11.90 -5.26
CA ALA A 11 6.87 11.65 -5.77
C ALA A 11 5.90 12.82 -5.50
N GLY A 12 6.36 13.89 -4.83
CA GLY A 12 5.55 15.06 -4.51
C GLY A 12 4.56 14.84 -3.36
N LEU A 13 4.75 13.78 -2.55
CA LEU A 13 3.94 13.49 -1.38
C LEU A 13 4.38 14.38 -0.20
N GLU A 14 3.42 14.91 0.55
CA GLU A 14 3.69 15.69 1.75
C GLU A 14 4.05 14.73 2.89
N ASN A 15 5.27 14.82 3.43
CA ASN A 15 5.68 14.05 4.60
C ASN A 15 5.11 14.70 5.88
N LEU A 16 4.27 13.95 6.60
CA LEU A 16 3.63 14.37 7.85
C LEU A 16 4.38 13.87 9.09
N GLY A 17 5.53 13.21 8.92
CA GLY A 17 6.37 12.69 9.99
C GLY A 17 5.98 11.27 10.46
N PRO A 18 6.57 10.80 11.57
CA PRO A 18 6.32 9.46 12.08
C PRO A 18 4.90 9.29 12.64
N ILE A 19 4.41 8.04 12.67
CA ILE A 19 3.15 7.72 13.32
C ILE A 19 3.40 7.39 14.79
N GLU A 20 3.04 8.31 15.68
CA GLU A 20 3.18 8.09 17.12
C GLU A 20 2.17 7.08 17.68
N ARG A 21 0.94 7.09 17.14
CA ARG A 21 -0.17 6.27 17.62
C ARG A 21 -1.11 5.94 16.46
N LEU A 22 -0.93 4.74 15.90
CA LEU A 22 -1.78 4.21 14.82
C LEU A 22 -3.18 3.85 15.34
N SER A 23 -3.30 3.56 16.63
CA SER A 23 -4.57 3.25 17.31
C SER A 23 -5.58 4.41 17.29
N HIS A 24 -5.15 5.65 16.99
CA HIS A 24 -6.03 6.80 16.80
C HIS A 24 -6.98 6.68 15.61
N TRP A 25 -6.74 5.74 14.71
CA TRP A 25 -7.67 5.39 13.63
C TRP A 25 -8.44 4.12 14.02
N PRO A 26 -9.48 4.19 14.89
CA PRO A 26 -10.16 3.00 15.39
C PRO A 26 -10.86 2.22 14.28
N ARG A 27 -11.33 2.89 13.21
CA ARG A 27 -11.89 2.21 12.03
C ARG A 27 -10.85 1.37 11.32
N LEU A 28 -9.59 1.79 11.31
CA LEU A 28 -8.50 1.03 10.70
C LEU A 28 -8.36 -0.35 11.36
N LEU A 29 -8.41 -0.40 12.70
CA LEU A 29 -8.33 -1.66 13.47
C LEU A 29 -9.55 -2.56 13.25
N GLN A 30 -10.71 -2.00 12.90
CA GLN A 30 -11.96 -2.73 12.73
C GLN A 30 -12.17 -3.19 11.27
N GLU A 31 -11.79 -2.37 10.31
CA GLU A 31 -12.17 -2.53 8.90
C GLU A 31 -10.99 -2.96 8.01
N SER A 32 -9.74 -2.70 8.41
CA SER A 32 -8.58 -3.10 7.61
C SER A 32 -8.30 -4.60 7.74
N PRO A 33 -8.25 -5.35 6.63
CA PRO A 33 -7.82 -6.75 6.66
C PRO A 33 -6.39 -6.93 7.17
N LEU A 34 -5.52 -5.93 6.98
CA LEU A 34 -4.14 -5.95 7.45
C LEU A 34 -4.06 -5.79 8.98
N MET A 35 -4.95 -4.96 9.55
CA MET A 35 -4.96 -4.64 10.98
C MET A 35 -5.86 -5.53 11.81
N GLN A 36 -6.66 -6.41 11.19
CA GLN A 36 -7.48 -7.36 11.91
C GLN A 36 -6.62 -8.17 12.90
N ASP A 37 -7.11 -8.31 14.14
CA ASP A 37 -6.46 -9.02 15.26
C ASP A 37 -5.21 -8.32 15.85
N PHE A 38 -4.89 -7.10 15.42
CA PHE A 38 -3.98 -6.24 16.17
C PHE A 38 -4.71 -5.59 17.34
N THR A 39 -4.12 -5.71 18.52
CA THR A 39 -4.52 -4.86 19.65
C THR A 39 -4.08 -3.41 19.42
N PRO A 40 -4.70 -2.43 20.09
CA PRO A 40 -4.25 -1.03 20.00
C PRO A 40 -2.75 -0.84 20.30
N ALA A 41 -2.23 -1.55 21.31
CA ALA A 41 -0.81 -1.49 21.67
C ALA A 41 0.10 -2.04 20.56
N GLU A 42 -0.27 -3.17 19.95
CA GLU A 42 0.49 -3.73 18.82
C GLU A 42 0.42 -2.86 17.57
N ALA A 43 -0.72 -2.20 17.35
CA ALA A 43 -0.87 -1.24 16.25
C ALA A 43 0.01 -0.01 16.45
N ASP A 44 0.12 0.50 17.68
CA ASP A 44 1.02 1.62 17.99
C ASP A 44 2.50 1.21 17.84
N ILE A 45 2.86 -0.01 18.22
CA ILE A 45 4.19 -0.57 17.94
C ILE A 45 4.45 -0.60 16.43
N LEU A 46 3.50 -1.09 15.63
CA LEU A 46 3.62 -1.08 14.16
C LEU A 46 3.73 0.35 13.60
N GLY A 47 2.92 1.28 14.12
CA GLY A 47 2.94 2.69 13.73
C GLY A 47 4.31 3.35 13.97
N SER A 48 5.01 2.97 15.04
CA SER A 48 6.32 3.54 15.39
C SER A 48 7.42 3.34 14.35
N VAL A 49 7.25 2.38 13.43
CA VAL A 49 8.17 2.14 12.31
C VAL A 49 7.63 2.64 10.96
N MET A 50 6.52 3.39 10.97
CA MET A 50 5.87 3.94 9.79
C MET A 50 6.01 5.46 9.70
N LEU A 51 5.97 5.96 8.46
CA LEU A 51 5.86 7.39 8.16
C LEU A 51 4.47 7.71 7.64
N ARG A 52 3.91 8.85 8.05
CA ARG A 52 2.65 9.35 7.54
C ARG A 52 2.92 10.28 6.37
N VAL A 53 2.18 10.09 5.29
CA VAL A 53 2.22 10.98 4.13
C VAL A 53 0.82 11.42 3.71
N ARG A 54 0.75 12.53 2.98
CA ARG A 54 -0.46 13.00 2.32
C ARG A 54 -0.24 13.16 0.82
N ALA A 55 -1.24 12.71 0.06
CA ALA A 55 -1.37 12.91 -1.38
C ALA A 55 -2.62 13.74 -1.68
N ARG A 56 -2.51 14.68 -2.62
CA ARG A 56 -3.62 15.46 -3.17
C ARG A 56 -4.32 14.67 -4.27
N PRO A 57 -5.61 14.98 -4.57
CA PRO A 57 -6.30 14.38 -5.72
C PRO A 57 -5.47 14.50 -6.99
N GLY A 58 -5.36 13.40 -7.74
CA GLY A 58 -4.58 13.27 -8.97
C GLY A 58 -3.11 12.89 -8.77
N GLN A 59 -2.56 12.92 -7.56
CA GLN A 59 -1.18 12.49 -7.32
C GLN A 59 -1.04 10.97 -7.29
N ALA A 60 0.07 10.46 -7.83
CA ALA A 60 0.44 9.06 -7.73
C ALA A 60 1.06 8.78 -6.35
N LEU A 61 0.46 7.85 -5.61
CA LEU A 61 1.07 7.29 -4.40
C LEU A 61 2.11 6.22 -4.75
N ILE A 62 1.82 5.45 -5.79
CA ILE A 62 2.67 4.40 -6.35
C ILE A 62 2.62 4.54 -7.86
N ALA A 63 3.78 4.55 -8.51
CA ALA A 63 3.89 4.50 -9.96
C ALA A 63 4.21 3.07 -10.40
N GLU A 64 3.52 2.59 -11.43
CA GLU A 64 3.82 1.31 -12.09
C GLU A 64 5.28 1.27 -12.58
N ASP A 65 5.87 0.07 -12.58
CA ASP A 65 7.26 -0.22 -13.00
C ASP A 65 8.35 0.42 -12.12
N ASP A 66 7.99 1.23 -11.13
CA ASP A 66 8.95 1.82 -10.21
C ASP A 66 9.61 0.76 -9.32
N ALA A 67 10.89 0.93 -9.05
CA ALA A 67 11.66 0.05 -8.18
C ALA A 67 11.61 0.62 -6.76
N SER A 68 10.61 0.18 -5.98
CA SER A 68 10.34 0.71 -4.65
C SER A 68 10.00 -0.40 -3.65
N ASP A 69 10.51 -0.26 -2.44
CA ASP A 69 10.55 -1.30 -1.39
C ASP A 69 9.66 -0.98 -0.17
N PHE A 70 8.60 -0.20 -0.39
CA PHE A 70 7.62 0.12 0.65
C PHE A 70 6.21 -0.37 0.34
N MET A 71 5.38 -0.50 1.37
CA MET A 71 3.94 -0.62 1.24
C MET A 71 3.26 0.56 1.91
N MET A 72 1.98 0.78 1.58
CA MET A 72 1.16 1.82 2.18
C MET A 72 -0.11 1.21 2.78
N LEU A 73 -0.54 1.73 3.92
CA LEU A 73 -1.84 1.48 4.53
C LEU A 73 -2.64 2.78 4.49
N LEU A 74 -3.79 2.77 3.80
CA LEU A 74 -4.62 3.96 3.65
C LEU A 74 -5.31 4.30 4.98
N LEU A 75 -5.00 5.48 5.51
CA LEU A 75 -5.59 6.01 6.74
C LEU A 75 -6.89 6.77 6.46
N SER A 76 -6.97 7.43 5.30
CA SER A 76 -8.14 8.15 4.81
C SER A 76 -8.10 8.31 3.29
N GLY A 77 -9.27 8.57 2.69
CA GLY A 77 -9.39 8.90 1.27
C GLY A 77 -9.69 7.72 0.36
N THR A 78 -9.59 7.95 -0.94
CA THR A 78 -9.89 6.96 -1.99
C THR A 78 -8.81 6.97 -3.06
N VAL A 79 -8.40 5.78 -3.48
CA VAL A 79 -7.33 5.57 -4.46
C VAL A 79 -7.84 4.70 -5.61
N ASP A 80 -7.47 5.09 -6.83
CA ASP A 80 -7.68 4.33 -8.05
C ASP A 80 -6.43 3.49 -8.36
N VAL A 81 -6.60 2.18 -8.50
CA VAL A 81 -5.53 1.26 -8.87
C VAL A 81 -5.67 0.97 -10.37
N VAL A 82 -4.69 1.41 -11.15
CA VAL A 82 -4.72 1.35 -12.62
C VAL A 82 -3.48 0.67 -13.16
N LYS A 83 -3.66 -0.18 -14.18
CA LYS A 83 -2.58 -0.89 -14.88
C LYS A 83 -2.52 -0.41 -16.32
N ARG A 84 -1.33 -0.11 -16.82
CA ARG A 84 -1.12 0.21 -18.24
C ARG A 84 -1.46 -0.99 -19.12
N LYS A 85 -2.13 -0.76 -20.25
CA LYS A 85 -2.39 -1.82 -21.23
C LYS A 85 -1.08 -2.22 -21.92
N ILE A 86 -0.96 -3.51 -22.23
CA ILE A 86 0.18 -4.03 -22.98
C ILE A 86 0.20 -3.36 -24.36
N GLY A 87 1.34 -2.74 -24.71
CA GLY A 87 1.53 -2.04 -25.98
C GLY A 87 1.07 -0.58 -26.01
N ALA A 88 0.60 -0.01 -24.90
CA ALA A 88 0.39 1.42 -24.79
C ALA A 88 1.73 2.14 -24.59
N ASP A 89 1.98 3.20 -25.37
CA ASP A 89 3.20 4.00 -25.25
C ASP A 89 3.30 4.68 -23.89
N VAL A 90 4.52 4.74 -23.34
CA VAL A 90 4.80 5.31 -22.00
C VAL A 90 4.54 6.82 -21.97
N ASP A 91 4.71 7.50 -23.10
CA ASP A 91 4.66 8.95 -23.24
C ASP A 91 3.37 9.47 -23.88
N ALA A 92 2.52 8.57 -24.38
CA ALA A 92 1.27 8.94 -25.02
C ALA A 92 0.14 8.91 -23.98
N ALA A 93 -0.33 10.09 -23.56
CA ALA A 93 -1.54 10.25 -22.75
C ALA A 93 -2.78 9.95 -23.60
N GLU A 94 -2.90 8.71 -24.10
CA GLU A 94 -4.04 8.29 -24.91
C GLU A 94 -5.24 7.90 -24.03
N PRO A 95 -6.46 8.35 -24.38
CA PRO A 95 -7.67 7.88 -23.74
C PRO A 95 -7.79 6.36 -23.84
N GLY A 96 -7.77 5.67 -22.69
CA GLY A 96 -7.87 4.21 -22.63
C GLY A 96 -6.54 3.45 -22.57
N ALA A 97 -5.40 4.14 -22.39
CA ALA A 97 -4.08 3.55 -22.18
C ALA A 97 -3.95 2.72 -20.88
N THR A 98 -4.87 2.91 -19.93
CA THR A 98 -4.89 2.21 -18.64
C THR A 98 -6.19 1.46 -18.41
N THR A 99 -6.11 0.31 -17.75
CA THR A 99 -7.24 -0.47 -17.23
C THR A 99 -7.33 -0.27 -15.73
N ARG A 100 -8.50 0.17 -15.24
CA ARG A 100 -8.80 0.24 -13.80
C ARG A 100 -8.94 -1.18 -13.24
N LEU A 101 -8.09 -1.52 -12.27
CA LEU A 101 -8.11 -2.79 -11.56
C LEU A 101 -9.05 -2.77 -10.36
N ALA A 102 -9.01 -1.68 -9.59
CA ALA A 102 -9.80 -1.52 -8.38
C ALA A 102 -9.92 -0.04 -7.97
N VAL A 103 -10.96 0.28 -7.21
CA VAL A 103 -11.02 1.51 -6.40
C VAL A 103 -11.00 1.07 -4.95
N VAL A 104 -10.02 1.56 -4.19
CA VAL A 104 -9.84 1.21 -2.78
C VAL A 104 -10.02 2.44 -1.89
N LYS A 105 -10.42 2.21 -0.64
CA LYS A 105 -10.68 3.24 0.37
C LYS A 105 -9.77 3.04 1.58
N ASP A 106 -9.96 3.86 2.60
CA ASP A 106 -9.33 3.71 3.91
C ASP A 106 -9.44 2.27 4.44
N GLY A 107 -8.39 1.83 5.12
CA GLY A 107 -8.21 0.44 5.56
C GLY A 107 -7.55 -0.48 4.52
N ALA A 108 -7.47 -0.10 3.25
CA ALA A 108 -6.78 -0.91 2.25
C ALA A 108 -5.25 -0.79 2.33
N SER A 109 -4.55 -1.89 2.03
CA SER A 109 -3.10 -1.90 1.80
C SER A 109 -2.77 -1.82 0.30
N LEU A 110 -1.69 -1.14 -0.02
CA LEU A 110 -1.17 -0.96 -1.38
C LEU A 110 0.33 -1.26 -1.41
N GLY A 111 0.82 -1.79 -2.54
CA GLY A 111 2.26 -1.98 -2.76
C GLY A 111 2.88 -3.12 -1.94
N GLU A 112 2.09 -3.98 -1.32
CA GLU A 112 2.61 -5.06 -0.48
C GLU A 112 3.40 -6.13 -1.26
N MET A 113 3.05 -6.37 -2.53
CA MET A 113 3.72 -7.36 -3.39
C MET A 113 5.20 -6.99 -3.59
N SER A 114 5.46 -5.86 -4.23
CA SER A 114 6.82 -5.35 -4.48
C SER A 114 7.66 -5.17 -3.22
N MET A 115 7.04 -4.78 -2.10
CA MET A 115 7.76 -4.67 -0.83
C MET A 115 8.26 -6.03 -0.33
N LEU A 116 7.53 -7.12 -0.60
CA LEU A 116 7.91 -8.47 -0.17
C LEU A 116 8.85 -9.14 -1.18
N ASP A 117 8.45 -9.24 -2.45
CA ASP A 117 9.18 -10.00 -3.48
C ASP A 117 10.33 -9.20 -4.13
N GLY A 118 10.29 -7.86 -4.05
CA GLY A 118 11.29 -6.99 -4.67
C GLY A 118 11.08 -6.75 -6.16
N GLU A 119 9.98 -7.23 -6.74
CA GLU A 119 9.63 -7.00 -8.13
C GLU A 119 9.12 -5.56 -8.33
N PRO A 120 9.25 -5.00 -9.55
CA PRO A 120 8.71 -3.67 -9.87
C PRO A 120 7.23 -3.51 -9.53
N ARG A 121 6.78 -2.28 -9.32
CA ARG A 121 5.37 -1.99 -9.00
C ARG A 121 4.44 -2.54 -10.08
N TYR A 122 3.56 -3.46 -9.69
CA TYR A 122 2.63 -4.08 -10.61
C TYR A 122 1.69 -3.08 -11.28
N ALA A 123 1.19 -2.08 -10.56
CA ALA A 123 0.20 -1.12 -11.04
C ALA A 123 0.41 0.26 -10.38
N SER A 124 -0.12 1.31 -11.01
CA SER A 124 -0.15 2.65 -10.44
C SER A 124 -1.30 2.80 -9.46
N CYS A 125 -1.10 3.60 -8.41
CA CYS A 125 -2.10 3.95 -7.41
C CYS A 125 -2.25 5.47 -7.36
N ILE A 126 -3.38 5.99 -7.84
CA ILE A 126 -3.63 7.43 -8.00
C ILE A 126 -4.69 7.90 -7.00
N ALA A 127 -4.42 8.98 -6.28
CA ALA A 127 -5.36 9.55 -5.35
C ALA A 127 -6.59 10.11 -6.10
N LEU A 128 -7.80 9.65 -5.75
CA LEU A 128 -9.07 10.23 -6.25
C LEU A 128 -9.56 11.36 -5.37
N THR A 129 -9.25 11.29 -4.08
CA THR A 129 -9.49 12.35 -3.09
C THR A 129 -8.17 12.78 -2.48
N GLU A 130 -8.19 13.69 -1.51
CA GLU A 130 -7.07 13.77 -0.58
C GLU A 130 -6.93 12.42 0.15
N VAL A 131 -5.71 11.92 0.24
CA VAL A 131 -5.38 10.62 0.82
C VAL A 131 -4.29 10.81 1.84
N GLU A 132 -4.47 10.23 3.03
CA GLU A 132 -3.37 10.04 3.97
C GLU A 132 -3.05 8.55 4.07
N ALA A 133 -1.76 8.24 4.12
CA ALA A 133 -1.27 6.88 4.16
C ALA A 133 -0.15 6.72 5.18
N ALA A 134 -0.12 5.55 5.82
CA ALA A 134 1.01 5.08 6.60
C ALA A 134 1.92 4.25 5.69
N VAL A 135 3.19 4.65 5.60
CA VAL A 135 4.20 4.02 4.74
C VAL A 135 5.11 3.17 5.60
N LEU A 136 5.30 1.92 5.19
CA LEU A 136 6.22 0.96 5.82
C LEU A 136 7.18 0.42 4.77
N ASP A 137 8.48 0.63 4.95
CA ASP A 137 9.52 0.03 4.11
C ASP A 137 9.98 -1.33 4.62
N ARG A 138 10.71 -2.05 3.76
CA ARG A 138 11.35 -3.32 4.08
C ARG A 138 12.26 -3.20 5.31
N SER A 139 12.93 -2.06 5.49
CA SER A 139 13.79 -1.81 6.65
C SER A 139 12.98 -1.72 7.96
N GLY A 140 11.81 -1.08 7.93
CA GLY A 140 10.86 -1.02 9.04
C GLY A 140 10.30 -2.39 9.41
N VAL A 141 9.97 -3.23 8.43
CA VAL A 141 9.57 -4.63 8.67
C VAL A 141 10.70 -5.40 9.35
N ALA A 142 11.93 -5.29 8.86
CA ALA A 142 13.09 -5.96 9.46
C ALA A 142 13.34 -5.51 10.90
N ARG A 143 13.26 -4.19 11.17
CA ARG A 143 13.35 -3.65 12.54
C ARG A 143 12.27 -4.22 13.44
N LEU A 144 11.03 -4.29 12.96
CA LEU A 144 9.90 -4.82 13.72
C LEU A 144 10.06 -6.30 14.06
N ILE A 145 10.56 -7.12 13.13
CA ILE A 145 10.84 -8.54 13.36
C ILE A 145 11.90 -8.73 14.44
N VAL A 146 12.92 -7.87 14.49
CA VAL A 146 14.00 -7.96 15.48
C VAL A 146 13.55 -7.43 16.84
N SER A 147 12.92 -6.25 16.88
CA SER A 147 12.60 -5.55 18.13
C SER A 147 11.31 -6.06 18.80
N GLN A 148 10.34 -6.48 17.99
CA GLN A 148 9.01 -6.90 18.42
C GLN A 148 8.55 -8.13 17.61
N PRO A 149 9.20 -9.31 17.78
CA PRO A 149 9.03 -10.45 16.89
C PRO A 149 7.57 -10.92 16.74
N GLY A 150 6.77 -10.83 17.81
CA GLY A 150 5.34 -11.18 17.76
C GLY A 150 4.54 -10.27 16.84
N VAL A 151 4.80 -8.97 16.86
CA VAL A 151 4.15 -7.98 15.99
C VAL A 151 4.64 -8.13 14.55
N GLY A 152 5.94 -8.32 14.35
CA GLY A 152 6.53 -8.58 13.03
C GLY A 152 5.97 -9.85 12.38
N ALA A 153 5.90 -10.97 13.11
CA ALA A 153 5.32 -12.21 12.63
C ALA A 153 3.83 -12.06 12.31
N LYS A 154 3.06 -11.38 13.17
CA LYS A 154 1.64 -11.08 12.94
C LYS A 154 1.44 -10.27 11.65
N LEU A 155 2.24 -9.24 11.42
CA LEU A 155 2.21 -8.44 10.19
C LEU A 155 2.42 -9.32 8.95
N LEU A 156 3.46 -10.16 8.93
CA LEU A 156 3.75 -11.03 7.80
C LEU A 156 2.63 -12.04 7.53
N VAL A 157 2.05 -12.62 8.59
CA VAL A 157 0.88 -13.50 8.48
C VAL A 157 -0.29 -12.77 7.83
N LYS A 158 -0.56 -11.52 8.24
CA LYS A 158 -1.67 -10.71 7.71
C LYS A 158 -1.47 -10.32 6.25
N ILE A 159 -0.25 -9.96 5.85
CA ILE A 159 0.06 -9.69 4.44
C ILE A 159 -0.12 -10.96 3.61
N THR A 160 0.34 -12.11 4.11
CA THR A 160 0.20 -13.41 3.41
C THR A 160 -1.26 -13.80 3.24
N GLN A 161 -2.09 -13.65 4.29
CA GLN A 161 -3.53 -13.89 4.23
C GLN A 161 -4.22 -12.97 3.22
N LEU A 162 -3.86 -11.68 3.21
CA LEU A 162 -4.37 -10.69 2.26
C LEU A 162 -4.03 -11.06 0.81
N LEU A 163 -2.77 -11.40 0.53
CA LEU A 163 -2.34 -11.82 -0.81
C LEU A 163 -3.02 -13.12 -1.26
N ALA A 164 -3.14 -14.10 -0.37
CA ALA A 164 -3.85 -15.35 -0.66
C ALA A 164 -5.34 -15.12 -0.96
N GLN A 165 -5.98 -14.16 -0.29
CA GLN A 165 -7.36 -13.79 -0.58
C GLN A 165 -7.49 -13.05 -1.91
N ARG A 166 -6.58 -12.13 -2.23
CA ARG A 166 -6.53 -11.45 -3.53
C ARG A 166 -6.36 -12.45 -4.66
N LEU A 167 -5.41 -13.39 -4.55
CA LEU A 167 -5.20 -14.44 -5.54
C LEU A 167 -6.47 -15.28 -5.75
N ARG A 168 -7.15 -15.72 -4.68
CA ARG A 168 -8.42 -16.45 -4.80
C ARG A 168 -9.49 -15.64 -5.52
N ASN A 169 -9.61 -14.35 -5.22
CA ASN A 169 -10.57 -13.47 -5.87
C ASN A 169 -10.26 -13.29 -7.36
N THR A 170 -9.00 -13.07 -7.72
CA THR A 170 -8.54 -12.96 -9.11
C THR A 170 -8.75 -14.27 -9.87
N SER A 171 -8.39 -15.41 -9.31
CA SER A 171 -8.62 -16.73 -9.93
C SER A 171 -10.11 -16.97 -10.19
N ASN A 172 -10.99 -16.60 -9.25
CA ASN A 172 -12.43 -16.68 -9.44
C ASN A 172 -12.94 -15.74 -10.56
N GLN A 173 -12.34 -14.55 -10.72
CA GLN A 173 -12.66 -13.66 -11.83
C GLN A 173 -12.24 -14.26 -13.18
N VAL A 174 -11.03 -14.84 -13.28
CA VAL A 174 -10.55 -15.50 -14.49
C VAL A 174 -11.46 -16.67 -14.88
N ILE A 175 -11.84 -17.52 -13.92
CA ILE A 175 -12.76 -18.65 -14.18
C ILE A 175 -14.12 -18.16 -14.72
N ARG A 176 -14.61 -17.01 -14.28
CA ARG A 176 -15.87 -16.43 -14.80
C ARG A 176 -15.76 -15.96 -16.25
N LEU A 177 -14.57 -15.57 -16.70
CA LEU A 177 -14.33 -15.12 -18.08
C LEU A 177 -14.11 -16.29 -19.06
N LEU A 178 -13.82 -17.48 -18.55
CA LEU A 178 -13.63 -18.70 -19.33
C LEU A 178 -14.92 -19.50 -19.58
N LYS A 179 -16.06 -19.01 -19.08
CA LYS A 179 -17.40 -19.57 -19.33
C LYS A 179 -18.13 -18.72 -20.35
#